data_AF-A0A1A2SES4-F1
#
_entry.id   AF-A0A1A2SES4-F1
#
_cell.length_a   1.000
_cell.length_b   1.000
_cell.length_c   1.000
_cell.angle_alpha   90.00
_cell.angle_beta   90.00
_cell.angle_gamma   90.00
#
_symmetry.space_group_name_H-M   'P 1'
#
loop_
_entity.id
_entity.type
_entity.pdbx_description
1 polymer ?
#
loop_
_entity_poly.entity_id
_entity_poly.type
_entity_poly.pdbx_seq_one_letter_code
_entity_poly.pdbx_strand_id
1 'polypeptide(L)'
;MTILATTIVHPNPGVAWDDVQKQLKRASELARKHGAENVTVLVTMVGGQGTNAVGFLTTAEDWTRYGQVQEALFGDPEMQAAMVEAGQIATWETYVSQTIDV
;
A
#
# COMPACT_ATOMS: atom_id res chain seq x y z
N MET A 1 17.73 -5.34 9.41
CA MET A 1 17.22 -3.95 9.47
C MET A 1 15.90 -3.94 8.72
N THR A 2 14.78 -3.80 9.42
CA THR A 2 13.45 -3.92 8.78
C THR A 2 13.18 -2.73 7.86
N ILE A 3 12.73 -3.02 6.65
CA ILE A 3 12.24 -2.04 5.69
C ILE A 3 10.75 -1.86 5.92
N LEU A 4 10.29 -0.62 6.05
CA LEU A 4 8.89 -0.24 6.12
C LEU A 4 8.52 0.55 4.87
N ALA A 5 7.59 0.02 4.09
CA ALA A 5 6.92 0.74 3.03
C ALA A 5 5.54 1.21 3.50
N THR A 6 5.31 2.52 3.42
CA THR A 6 4.05 3.18 3.78
C THR A 6 3.46 3.80 2.53
N THR A 7 2.33 3.29 2.06
CA THR A 7 1.57 3.88 0.97
C THR A 7 0.41 4.67 1.55
N ILE A 8 0.37 5.98 1.27
CA ILE A 8 -0.75 6.85 1.62
C ILE A 8 -1.65 6.95 0.39
N VAL A 9 -2.91 6.54 0.53
CA VAL A 9 -3.93 6.55 -0.53
C VAL A 9 -4.92 7.67 -0.26
N HIS A 10 -5.19 8.49 -1.27
CA HIS A 10 -6.13 9.60 -1.26
C HIS A 10 -7.29 9.31 -2.22
N PRO A 11 -8.44 8.80 -1.75
CA PRO A 11 -9.60 8.56 -2.59
C PRO A 11 -10.13 9.86 -3.21
N ASN A 12 -10.54 9.79 -4.48
CA ASN A 12 -11.13 10.91 -5.20
C ASN A 12 -12.47 11.32 -4.58
N PRO A 13 -12.86 12.61 -4.65
CA PRO A 13 -14.15 13.07 -4.15
C PRO A 13 -15.31 12.29 -4.77
N GLY A 14 -16.24 11.81 -3.92
CA GLY A 14 -17.45 11.10 -4.36
C GLY A 14 -17.29 9.60 -4.60
N VAL A 15 -16.08 9.04 -4.44
CA VAL A 15 -15.87 7.58 -4.50
C VAL A 15 -16.48 6.91 -3.27
N ALA A 16 -17.21 5.81 -3.50
CA ALA A 16 -17.80 5.03 -2.42
C ALA A 16 -16.71 4.33 -1.60
N TRP A 17 -16.84 4.39 -0.28
CA TRP A 17 -15.88 3.80 0.64
C TRP A 17 -15.72 2.27 0.46
N ASP A 18 -16.80 1.57 0.07
CA ASP A 18 -16.75 0.13 -0.19
C ASP A 18 -15.85 -0.24 -1.38
N ASP A 19 -15.80 0.62 -2.40
CA ASP A 19 -14.93 0.40 -3.56
C ASP A 19 -13.45 0.57 -3.17
N VAL A 20 -13.15 1.57 -2.33
CA VAL A 20 -11.80 1.78 -1.76
C VAL A 20 -11.40 0.57 -0.90
N GLN A 21 -12.28 0.12 -0.01
CA GLN A 21 -12.01 -1.05 0.84
C GLN A 21 -11.75 -2.32 0.02
N LYS A 22 -12.49 -2.53 -1.07
CA LYS A 22 -12.30 -3.69 -1.94
C LYS A 22 -10.91 -3.70 -2.56
N GLN A 23 -10.45 -2.56 -3.06
CA GLN A 23 -9.10 -2.45 -3.63
C GLN A 23 -8.01 -2.61 -2.57
N LEU A 24 -8.17 -2.04 -1.38
CA LEU A 24 -7.21 -2.21 -0.27
C LEU A 24 -7.08 -3.67 0.17
N LYS A 25 -8.20 -4.40 0.25
CA LYS A 25 -8.19 -5.84 0.57
C LYS A 25 -7.42 -6.63 -0.49
N ARG A 26 -7.74 -6.40 -1.78
CA ARG A 26 -7.05 -7.04 -2.91
C ARG A 26 -5.55 -6.76 -2.90
N ALA A 27 -5.14 -5.50 -2.71
CA ALA A 27 -3.74 -5.11 -2.62
C ALA A 27 -3.02 -5.77 -1.42
N SER A 28 -3.70 -5.87 -0.27
CA SER A 28 -3.16 -6.54 0.92
C SER A 28 -2.93 -8.02 0.70
N GLU A 29 -3.87 -8.70 0.06
CA GLU A 29 -3.77 -10.14 -0.27
C GLU A 29 -2.65 -10.40 -1.27
N LEU A 30 -2.53 -9.58 -2.32
CA LEU A 30 -1.44 -9.67 -3.29
C LEU A 30 -0.07 -9.41 -2.64
N ALA A 31 0.03 -8.39 -1.77
CA ALA A 31 1.26 -8.12 -1.04
C ALA A 31 1.67 -9.33 -0.17
N ARG A 32 0.74 -9.92 0.59
CA ARG A 32 1.02 -11.11 1.40
C ARG A 32 1.39 -12.32 0.54
N LYS A 33 0.69 -12.56 -0.57
CA LYS A 33 0.98 -13.64 -1.54
C LYS A 33 2.43 -13.57 -2.04
N HIS A 34 2.95 -12.37 -2.27
CA HIS A 34 4.31 -12.14 -2.74
C HIS A 34 5.35 -12.00 -1.61
N GLY A 35 4.92 -12.19 -0.36
CA GLY A 35 5.82 -12.34 0.79
C GLY A 35 6.11 -11.04 1.54
N ALA A 36 5.23 -10.04 1.44
CA ALA A 36 5.23 -8.93 2.38
C ALA A 36 4.81 -9.40 3.78
N GLU A 37 5.57 -9.01 4.79
CA GLU A 37 5.33 -9.34 6.19
C GLU A 37 4.59 -8.21 6.90
N ASN A 38 3.78 -8.55 7.92
CA ASN A 38 3.05 -7.60 8.78
C ASN A 38 2.21 -6.55 8.02
N VAL A 39 1.59 -6.95 6.90
CA VAL A 39 0.73 -6.08 6.09
C VAL A 39 -0.44 -5.56 6.94
N THR A 40 -0.43 -4.25 7.22
CA THR A 40 -1.42 -3.55 8.05
C THR A 40 -2.06 -2.42 7.24
N VAL A 41 -3.38 -2.45 7.11
CA VAL A 41 -4.16 -1.35 6.53
C VAL A 41 -4.68 -0.49 7.68
N LEU A 42 -4.19 0.74 7.78
CA LEU A 42 -4.69 1.76 8.70
C LEU A 42 -5.60 2.73 7.92
N VAL A 43 -6.89 2.69 8.22
CA VAL A 43 -7.83 3.69 7.70
C VAL A 43 -7.76 4.91 8.60
N THR A 44 -7.01 5.91 8.16
CA THR A 44 -6.72 7.07 9.01
C THR A 44 -7.78 8.14 8.80
N MET A 45 -8.79 8.17 9.66
CA MET A 45 -9.64 9.36 9.81
C MET A 45 -8.95 10.38 10.73
N VAL A 46 -7.93 11.10 10.24
CA VAL A 46 -7.39 12.27 10.96
C VAL A 46 -8.28 13.47 10.71
N GLY A 47 -8.63 14.26 11.74
CA GLY A 47 -9.28 15.57 11.57
C GLY A 47 -8.28 16.63 11.07
N GLY A 48 -8.58 17.29 9.94
CA GLY A 48 -7.75 18.35 9.35
C GLY A 48 -7.87 18.39 7.82
N GLN A 49 -7.04 19.16 7.13
CA GLN A 49 -7.13 19.27 5.66
C GLN A 49 -6.74 17.98 4.91
N GLY A 50 -6.14 17.00 5.61
CA GLY A 50 -5.80 15.66 5.11
C GLY A 50 -6.77 14.55 5.58
N THR A 51 -7.97 14.89 6.06
CA THR A 51 -9.02 13.90 6.33
C THR A 51 -9.38 13.17 5.02
N ASN A 52 -9.65 11.86 5.08
CA ASN A 52 -9.91 10.97 3.93
C ASN A 52 -8.65 10.36 3.28
N ALA A 53 -7.62 9.99 4.05
CA ALA A 53 -6.48 9.23 3.55
C ALA A 53 -6.38 7.85 4.22
N VAL A 54 -5.91 6.85 3.49
CA VAL A 54 -5.67 5.50 4.01
C VAL A 54 -4.18 5.21 4.01
N GLY A 55 -3.63 4.83 5.17
CA GLY A 55 -2.26 4.34 5.29
C GLY A 55 -2.19 2.83 5.09
N PHE A 56 -1.35 2.37 4.18
CA PHE A 56 -1.06 0.96 3.95
C PHE A 56 0.40 0.68 4.26
N LEU A 57 0.65 -0.13 5.29
CA LEU A 57 1.98 -0.40 5.81
C LEU A 57 2.36 -1.85 5.52
N THR A 58 3.52 -2.04 4.90
CA THR A 58 4.11 -3.36 4.65
C THR A 58 5.56 -3.37 5.12
N THR A 59 6.01 -4.53 5.61
CA THR A 59 7.39 -4.70 6.07
C THR A 59 8.11 -5.78 5.28
N ALA A 60 9.44 -5.63 5.17
CA ALA A 60 10.35 -6.63 4.66
C ALA A 60 11.61 -6.71 5.55
N GLU A 61 12.24 -7.87 5.60
CA GLU A 61 13.39 -8.12 6.48
C GLU A 61 14.60 -7.23 6.17
N ASP A 62 14.85 -6.97 4.89
CA ASP A 62 15.94 -6.13 4.39
C ASP A 62 15.63 -5.59 2.97
N TRP A 63 16.57 -4.83 2.39
CA TRP A 63 16.45 -4.24 1.05
C TRP A 63 16.43 -5.27 -0.07
N THR A 64 17.15 -6.38 0.06
CA THR A 64 17.17 -7.44 -0.95
C THR A 64 15.79 -8.10 -1.02
N ARG A 65 15.23 -8.46 0.14
CA ARG A 65 13.89 -9.03 0.24
C ARG A 65 12.84 -8.02 -0.24
N TYR A 66 12.94 -6.76 0.15
CA TYR A 66 12.06 -5.70 -0.35
C TYR A 66 12.09 -5.62 -1.88
N GLY A 67 13.27 -5.58 -2.50
CA GLY A 67 13.43 -5.53 -3.96
C GLY A 67 12.79 -6.73 -4.66
N GLN A 68 13.00 -7.94 -4.16
CA GLN A 68 12.39 -9.16 -4.68
C GLN A 68 10.85 -9.12 -4.61
N VAL A 69 10.30 -8.65 -3.48
CA VAL A 69 8.85 -8.51 -3.30
C VAL A 69 8.30 -7.48 -4.28
N GLN A 70 8.96 -6.33 -4.46
CA GLN A 70 8.53 -5.29 -5.39
C GLN A 70 8.56 -5.77 -6.84
N GLU A 71 9.64 -6.45 -7.25
CA GLU A 71 9.78 -7.01 -8.59
C GLU A 71 8.67 -8.04 -8.88
N ALA A 72 8.43 -8.97 -7.95
CA ALA A 72 7.36 -9.96 -8.09
C ALA A 72 5.98 -9.31 -8.12
N LEU A 73 5.73 -8.34 -7.23
CA LEU A 73 4.44 -7.67 -7.10
C LEU A 73 4.11 -6.85 -8.35
N PHE A 74 5.05 -6.05 -8.87
CA PHE A 74 4.80 -5.24 -10.08
C PHE A 74 4.92 -6.04 -11.39
N GLY A 75 5.57 -7.19 -11.36
CA GLY A 75 5.56 -8.17 -12.44
C GLY A 75 4.24 -8.95 -12.56
N ASP A 76 3.40 -8.97 -11.52
CA ASP A 76 2.13 -9.70 -11.50
C ASP A 76 1.04 -8.96 -12.34
N PRO A 77 0.48 -9.58 -13.40
CA PRO A 77 -0.58 -8.96 -14.19
C PRO A 77 -1.83 -8.58 -13.39
N GLU A 78 -2.17 -9.32 -12.33
CA GLU A 78 -3.32 -9.00 -11.48
C GLU A 78 -3.07 -7.71 -10.68
N MET A 79 -1.83 -7.47 -10.27
CA MET A 79 -1.45 -6.24 -9.59
C MET A 79 -1.45 -5.06 -10.57
N GLN A 80 -0.93 -5.24 -11.79
CA GLN A 80 -0.98 -4.22 -12.83
C GLN A 80 -2.42 -3.80 -13.14
N ALA A 81 -3.33 -4.76 -13.28
CA ALA A 81 -4.75 -4.48 -13.45
C ALA A 81 -5.35 -3.74 -12.24
N ALA A 82 -5.03 -4.18 -11.02
CA ALA A 82 -5.47 -3.51 -9.80
C ALA A 82 -4.97 -2.06 -9.71
N MET A 83 -3.74 -1.76 -10.14
CA MET A 83 -3.21 -0.39 -10.17
C MET A 83 -3.94 0.49 -11.17
N VAL A 84 -4.29 -0.03 -12.35
CA VAL A 84 -5.08 0.71 -13.35
C VAL A 84 -6.47 1.02 -12.81
N GLU A 85 -7.14 0.04 -12.20
CA GLU A 85 -8.46 0.23 -11.56
C GLU A 85 -8.38 1.24 -10.40
N ALA A 86 -7.38 1.09 -9.51
CA ALA A 86 -7.18 1.97 -8.37
C ALA A 86 -6.91 3.42 -8.80
N GLY A 87 -6.14 3.63 -9.88
CA GLY A 87 -5.82 4.95 -10.41
C GLY A 87 -7.04 5.74 -10.91
N GLN A 88 -8.19 5.08 -11.12
CA GLN A 88 -9.44 5.76 -11.47
C GLN A 88 -10.15 6.36 -10.25
N ILE A 89 -9.90 5.80 -9.06
CA ILE A 89 -10.65 6.12 -7.84
C ILE A 89 -9.80 6.78 -6.75
N ALA A 90 -8.48 6.76 -6.87
CA ALA A 90 -7.58 7.34 -5.88
C ALA A 90 -6.23 7.74 -6.49
N THR A 91 -5.54 8.65 -5.81
CA THR A 91 -4.10 8.86 -5.98
C THR A 91 -3.36 8.28 -4.78
N TRP A 92 -2.06 8.02 -4.92
CA TRP A 92 -1.25 7.54 -3.80
C TRP A 92 0.22 7.93 -3.94
N GLU A 93 0.90 7.82 -2.81
CA GLU A 93 2.32 8.06 -2.64
C GLU A 93 2.90 6.98 -1.73
N THR A 94 4.07 6.44 -2.06
CA THR A 94 4.75 5.41 -1.28
C THR A 94 6.05 5.95 -0.71
N TYR A 95 6.17 5.89 0.61
CA TYR A 95 7.36 6.22 1.36
C TYR A 95 8.05 4.93 1.81
N VAL A 96 9.34 4.82 1.55
CA VAL A 96 10.15 3.67 1.97
C VAL A 96 11.15 4.13 3.01
N SER A 97 11.19 3.42 4.13
CA SER A 97 11.99 3.80 5.30
C SER A 97 12.68 2.57 5.89
N GLN A 98 13.79 2.79 6.59
CA GLN A 98 14.46 1.77 7.39
C GLN A 98 14.77 2.34 8.76
N THR A 99 14.82 1.49 9.77
CA THR A 99 15.40 1.86 11.06
C THR A 99 16.91 2.07 10.90
N ILE A 100 17.45 3.12 11.51
CA ILE A 100 18.90 3.31 11.66
C ILE A 100 19.26 3.11 13.13
N ASP A 101 20.44 2.55 13.40
CA ASP A 101 20.99 2.53 14.75
C ASP A 101 21.38 3.96 15.15
N VAL A 102 21.03 4.38 16.37
CA VAL A 102 21.27 5.74 16.90
C VAL A 102 22.20 5.69 18.11
#